data_AF-A0AAU8AB83-F1
#
_entry.id   AF-A0AAU8AB83-F1
#
_cell.length_a   1.000
_cell.length_b   1.000
_cell.length_c   1.000
_cell.angle_alpha   90.00
_cell.angle_beta   90.00
_cell.angle_gamma   90.00
#
_symmetry.space_group_name_H-M   'P 1'
#
loop_
_entity.id
_entity.type
_entity.pdbx_description
1 polymer ?
#
loop_
_entity_poly.entity_id
_entity_poly.type
_entity_poly.pdbx_seq_one_letter_code
_entity_poly.pdbx_strand_id
1 'polypeptide(L)'
;MNRRNTMNELPGYIKRLRDLREDCDLTQAQVAQKLGTSQTMYARYERGANELPVRHLITLCRLYHESADHILGLDESKKAGDI
;
A
#
# COMPACT_ATOMS: atom_id res chain seq x y z
N MET A 1 9.45 25.72 10.34
CA MET A 1 10.45 24.93 11.08
C MET A 1 9.71 24.11 12.11
N ASN A 2 9.44 22.83 11.84
CA ASN A 2 9.27 21.85 12.91
C ASN A 2 9.89 20.54 12.45
N ARG A 3 10.96 20.13 13.15
CA ARG A 3 11.81 19.01 12.80
C ARG A 3 11.20 17.72 13.34
N ARG A 4 11.01 16.77 12.42
CA ARG A 4 11.17 15.31 12.57
C ARG A 4 10.38 14.63 13.70
N ASN A 5 9.38 13.86 13.28
CA ASN A 5 9.09 12.57 13.89
C ASN A 5 9.49 11.46 12.90
N THR A 6 10.78 11.35 12.61
CA THR A 6 11.34 10.47 11.56
C THR A 6 11.54 9.01 12.01
N MET A 7 10.73 8.48 12.92
CA MET A 7 11.02 7.16 13.50
C MET A 7 9.82 6.27 13.90
N ASN A 8 8.57 6.60 13.57
CA ASN A 8 7.43 5.73 13.95
C ASN A 8 6.33 5.54 12.88
N GLU A 9 6.57 5.90 11.61
CA GLU A 9 5.56 5.83 10.55
C GLU A 9 6.07 4.99 9.39
N LEU A 10 5.97 3.66 9.48
CA LEU A 10 5.84 2.90 8.24
C LEU A 10 4.53 3.38 7.60
N PRO A 11 4.54 3.84 6.34
CA PRO A 11 3.36 4.42 5.73
C PRO A 11 2.17 3.47 5.84
N GLY A 12 1.00 3.98 6.27
CA GLY A 12 -0.22 3.18 6.41
C GLY A 12 -0.57 2.38 5.14
N TYR A 13 -0.08 2.81 3.98
CA TYR A 13 -0.20 2.10 2.72
C TYR A 13 0.39 0.68 2.74
N ILE A 14 1.47 0.41 3.48
CA ILE A 14 2.12 -0.91 3.47
C ILE A 14 1.15 -1.99 3.98
N LYS A 15 0.45 -1.67 5.08
CA LYS A 15 -0.59 -2.54 5.63
C LYS A 15 -1.74 -2.69 4.62
N ARG A 16 -2.19 -1.59 4.01
CA ARG A 16 -3.29 -1.61 3.04
C ARG A 16 -2.98 -2.41 1.77
N LEU A 17 -1.73 -2.43 1.30
CA LEU A 17 -1.33 -3.28 0.18
C LEU A 17 -1.58 -4.77 0.46
N ARG A 18 -1.31 -5.20 1.70
CA ARG A 18 -1.58 -6.56 2.15
C ARG A 18 -3.08 -6.80 2.32
N ASP A 19 -3.76 -5.91 3.03
CA ASP A 19 -5.20 -6.03 3.32
C ASP A 19 -5.99 -6.14 2.00
N LEU A 20 -5.79 -5.21 1.06
CA LEU A 20 -6.49 -5.23 -0.24
C LEU A 20 -6.18 -6.48 -1.07
N ARG A 21 -4.94 -6.98 -0.98
CA ARG A 21 -4.57 -8.23 -1.65
C ARG A 21 -5.34 -9.41 -1.07
N GLU A 22 -5.40 -9.49 0.26
CA GLU A 22 -6.07 -10.59 0.99
C GLU A 22 -7.59 -10.52 0.84
N ASP A 23 -8.18 -9.32 0.86
CA ASP A 23 -9.60 -9.09 0.61
C ASP A 23 -10.03 -9.52 -0.81
N CYS A 24 -9.09 -9.50 -1.76
CA CYS A 24 -9.31 -9.95 -3.15
C CYS A 24 -8.88 -11.41 -3.38
N ASP A 25 -8.52 -12.18 -2.34
CA ASP A 25 -8.01 -13.56 -2.42
C ASP A 25 -6.80 -13.72 -3.38
N LEU A 26 -5.98 -12.68 -3.51
CA LEU A 26 -4.83 -12.69 -4.41
C LEU A 26 -3.54 -13.12 -3.69
N THR A 27 -2.73 -13.89 -4.40
CA THR A 27 -1.35 -14.17 -4.00
C THR A 27 -0.43 -13.02 -4.38
N GLN A 28 0.70 -12.88 -3.68
CA GLN A 28 1.73 -11.90 -4.03
C GLN A 28 2.24 -12.08 -5.47
N ALA A 29 2.24 -13.30 -5.99
CA ALA A 29 2.66 -13.60 -7.36
C ALA A 29 1.63 -13.08 -8.40
N GLN A 30 0.33 -13.22 -8.13
CA GLN A 30 -0.73 -12.70 -9.01
C GLN A 30 -0.69 -11.18 -9.08
N VAL A 31 -0.55 -10.49 -7.94
CA VAL A 31 -0.43 -9.03 -7.94
C VAL A 31 0.85 -8.59 -8.65
N ALA A 32 1.98 -9.26 -8.40
CA ALA A 32 3.23 -8.96 -9.09
C ALA A 32 3.13 -9.11 -10.61
N GLN A 33 2.42 -10.14 -11.10
CA GLN A 33 2.14 -10.32 -12.53
C GLN A 33 1.34 -9.14 -13.11
N LYS A 34 0.29 -8.68 -12.41
CA LYS A 34 -0.48 -7.50 -12.83
C LYS A 34 0.35 -6.22 -12.85
N LEU A 35 1.31 -6.10 -11.93
CA LEU A 35 2.24 -4.99 -11.84
C LEU A 35 3.41 -5.05 -12.84
N GLY A 36 3.64 -6.20 -13.49
CA GLY A 36 4.83 -6.42 -14.32
C GLY A 36 6.12 -6.43 -13.51
N THR A 37 6.10 -6.98 -12.30
CA THR A 37 7.27 -7.10 -11.40
C THR A 37 7.41 -8.53 -10.86
N SER A 38 8.48 -8.81 -10.10
CA SER A 38 8.66 -10.12 -9.46
C SER A 38 7.86 -10.23 -8.17
N GLN A 39 7.45 -11.45 -7.81
CA GLN A 39 6.80 -11.73 -6.52
C GLN A 39 7.65 -11.21 -5.34
N THR A 40 8.96 -11.39 -5.40
CA THR A 40 9.88 -10.91 -4.35
C THR A 40 9.88 -9.39 -4.23
N MET A 41 9.82 -8.66 -5.36
CA MET A 41 9.73 -7.20 -5.34
C MET A 41 8.40 -6.72 -4.75
N TYR A 42 7.29 -7.37 -5.12
CA TYR A 42 5.99 -7.04 -4.52
C TYR A 42 5.96 -7.34 -3.01
N ALA A 43 6.52 -8.47 -2.58
CA ALA A 43 6.68 -8.80 -1.16
C ALA A 43 7.53 -7.77 -0.42
N ARG A 44 8.53 -7.15 -1.07
CA ARG A 44 9.34 -6.05 -0.50
C ARG A 44 8.52 -4.77 -0.30
N TYR A 45 7.56 -4.48 -1.18
CA TYR A 45 6.62 -3.36 -0.99
C TYR A 45 5.72 -3.60 0.24
N GLU A 46 5.15 -4.80 0.40
CA GLU A 46 4.28 -5.17 1.54
C GLU A 46 4.97 -5.23 2.91
N ARG A 47 6.30 -5.08 2.95
CA ARG A 47 7.09 -5.03 4.19
C ARG A 47 7.86 -3.70 4.35
N GLY A 48 7.65 -2.75 3.44
CA GLY A 48 8.35 -1.47 3.45
C GLY A 48 9.86 -1.54 3.18
N ALA A 49 10.36 -2.66 2.66
CA ALA A 49 11.77 -2.78 2.30
C ALA A 49 12.12 -1.99 1.03
N ASN A 50 11.11 -1.71 0.20
CA ASN A 50 11.21 -0.84 -0.97
C ASN A 50 9.98 0.07 -1.03
N GLU A 51 10.19 1.30 -1.49
CA GLU A 51 9.10 2.23 -1.80
C GLU A 51 8.26 1.73 -2.97
N LEU A 52 6.95 1.99 -2.92
CA LEU A 52 6.01 1.66 -4.00
C LEU A 52 6.14 2.70 -5.13
N PRO A 53 6.57 2.31 -6.34
CA PRO A 53 6.61 3.23 -7.47
C PRO A 53 5.20 3.72 -7.85
N VAL A 54 5.06 5.00 -8.21
CA VAL A 54 3.76 5.60 -8.61
C VAL A 54 3.07 4.85 -9.75
N ARG A 55 3.83 4.31 -10.71
CA ARG A 55 3.28 3.47 -11.79
C ARG A 55 2.54 2.23 -11.26
N HIS A 56 3.03 1.63 -10.17
CA HIS A 56 2.39 0.47 -9.56
C HIS A 56 1.17 0.89 -8.75
N LEU A 57 1.21 2.05 -8.07
CA LEU A 57 0.03 2.63 -7.43
C LEU A 57 -1.13 2.79 -8.42
N ILE A 58 -0.88 3.36 -9.60
CA ILE A 58 -1.92 3.52 -10.65
C ILE A 58 -2.54 2.17 -11.03
N THR A 59 -1.71 1.14 -11.20
CA THR A 59 -2.19 -0.22 -11.51
C THR A 59 -2.99 -0.81 -10.35
N LEU A 60 -2.58 -0.60 -9.11
CA LEU A 60 -3.30 -1.11 -7.93
C LEU A 60 -4.65 -0.42 -7.75
N CYS A 61 -4.75 0.90 -7.99
CA CYS A 61 -6.03 1.60 -7.99
C CYS A 61 -7.01 0.97 -9.00
N ARG A 62 -6.52 0.59 -10.18
CA ARG A 62 -7.34 -0.07 -11.21
C ARG A 62 -7.66 -1.52 -10.88
N LEU A 63 -6.73 -2.24 -10.24
CA LEU A 63 -6.88 -3.64 -9.86
C LEU A 63 -7.92 -3.83 -8.76
N TYR A 64 -7.84 -2.99 -7.72
CA TYR A 64 -8.70 -3.09 -6.54
C TYR A 64 -9.96 -2.22 -6.64
N HIS A 65 -10.10 -1.41 -7.70
CA HIS A 65 -11.17 -0.42 -7.83
C HIS A 65 -11.21 0.60 -6.68
N GLU A 66 -10.05 0.90 -6.10
CA GLU A 66 -9.87 1.81 -4.96
C GLU A 66 -9.18 3.11 -5.36
N SER A 67 -9.42 4.17 -4.59
CA SER A 67 -8.75 5.46 -4.80
C SER A 67 -7.30 5.42 -4.32
N ALA A 68 -6.46 6.28 -4.90
CA ALA A 68 -5.08 6.44 -4.44
C ALA A 68 -5.03 6.88 -2.97
N ASP A 69 -5.94 7.75 -2.54
CA ASP A 69 -6.05 8.21 -1.16
C ASP A 69 -6.38 7.07 -0.21
N HIS A 70 -7.25 6.15 -0.62
CA HIS A 70 -7.55 4.95 0.16
C HIS A 70 -6.32 4.06 0.26
N ILE A 71 -5.66 3.70 -0.85
CA ILE A 71 -4.46 2.85 -0.82
C ILE A 71 -3.34 3.48 -0.01
N LEU A 72 -3.13 4.79 -0.15
CA LEU A 72 -2.08 5.53 0.55
C LEU A 72 -2.41 5.80 2.03
N GLY A 73 -3.67 5.62 2.44
CA GLY A 73 -4.13 5.93 3.79
C GLY A 73 -4.23 7.44 4.06
N LEU A 74 -4.50 8.23 3.02
CA LEU A 74 -4.75 9.67 3.08
C LEU A 74 -6.23 10.01 3.36
N ASP A 75 -7.10 9.00 3.34
CA ASP A 75 -8.46 9.06 3.88
C ASP A 75 -8.40 9.52 5.37
N GLU A 76 -8.85 10.75 5.62
CA GLU A 76 -8.95 11.35 6.95
C GLU A 76 -10.14 10.81 7.78
N SER A 77 -11.07 10.08 7.14
CA SER A 77 -12.34 9.64 7.72
C SER A 77 -12.26 8.42 8.67
N LYS A 78 -11.09 7.78 8.82
CA LYS A 78 -10.87 6.70 9.81
C LYS A 78 -9.96 7.06 10.99
N LYS A 79 -9.58 8.33 11.16
CA LYS A 79 -8.95 8.82 12.41
C LYS A 79 -9.98 9.47 13.34
N ALA A 80 -11.00 8.72 13.72
CA ALA A 80 -11.88 9.10 14.82
C ALA A 80 -12.35 7.82 15.52
N GLY A 81 -11.70 7.47 16.64
CA GLY A 81 -12.08 6.28 17.40
C GLY A 81 -11.12 5.80 18.48
N ASP A 82 -10.17 6.63 18.93
CA ASP A 82 -9.69 6.54 20.31
C ASP A 82 -10.52 7.54 21.12
N ILE A 83 -11.65 7.09 21.68
CA ILE A 83 -12.39 7.78 22.74
C ILE A 83 -12.60 6.77 23.88
#